data_AF-A0AAD5B8L7-F1
#
_entry.id   AF-A0AAD5B8L7-F1
#
_cell.length_a   1.000
_cell.length_b   1.000
_cell.length_c   1.000
_cell.angle_alpha   90.00
_cell.angle_beta   90.00
_cell.angle_gamma   90.00
#
_symmetry.space_group_name_H-M   'P 1'
#
loop_
_entity.id
_entity.type
_entity.pdbx_description
1 polymer ?
#
loop_
_entity_poly.entity_id
_entity_poly.type
_entity_poly.pdbx_seq_one_letter_code
_entity_poly.pdbx_strand_id
1 'polypeptide(L)'
;FILDENDNSPGILAPYSDHGSVHTEIIPYSAEAGYFVAKIRAVDADSGYNALLSYYISEPKGNNLFRIGTSNGEIRTKRRMSDNDLKTHPLVILVSDNGDPSLSATVSIDVVVSENTGDIKTQFKSVPIKEDSYSDLNMYLLIAIVSVSVIFLLSLFSLIAVKTCRADGSFSKYSAPVITTHPDGSWSHSKSTQQYDVCFSSDTLKSDVVVFPASFPPADADLISINGGETFNQTQTLKEK
;
A
#
# COMPACT_ATOMS: atom_id res chain seq x y z
N PHE A 1 -23.72 41.27 -10.04
CA PHE A 1 -24.08 39.85 -10.13
C PHE A 1 -23.96 39.45 -11.58
N ILE A 2 -23.33 38.31 -11.88
CA ILE A 2 -23.30 37.74 -13.23
C ILE A 2 -24.52 36.82 -13.31
N LEU A 3 -25.30 36.93 -14.40
CA LEU A 3 -26.45 36.08 -14.68
C LEU A 3 -25.97 34.84 -15.43
N ASP A 4 -26.58 33.70 -15.13
CA ASP A 4 -26.32 32.41 -15.78
C ASP A 4 -27.10 32.31 -17.10
N GLU A 5 -26.46 31.78 -18.14
CA GLU A 5 -27.05 31.55 -19.46
C GLU A 5 -27.00 30.03 -19.74
N ASN A 6 -28.02 29.48 -20.43
CA ASN A 6 -28.12 28.04 -20.69
C ASN A 6 -27.23 27.62 -21.86
N ASP A 7 -25.91 27.59 -21.66
CA ASP A 7 -24.92 27.28 -22.71
C ASP A 7 -24.25 25.91 -22.56
N ASN A 8 -24.58 25.15 -21.52
CA ASN A 8 -24.10 23.79 -21.30
C ASN A 8 -25.23 22.77 -21.49
N SER A 9 -24.96 21.72 -22.26
CA SER A 9 -25.91 20.63 -22.43
C SER A 9 -25.72 19.56 -21.35
N PRO A 10 -26.79 18.84 -20.94
CA PRO A 10 -26.68 17.76 -19.96
C PRO A 10 -25.66 16.68 -20.37
N GLY A 11 -24.69 16.41 -19.51
CA GLY A 11 -23.69 15.35 -19.68
C GLY A 11 -24.09 14.04 -19.00
N ILE A 12 -24.20 12.94 -19.77
CA ILE A 12 -24.52 11.61 -19.23
C ILE A 12 -23.28 11.00 -18.56
N LEU A 13 -23.46 10.46 -17.35
CA LEU A 13 -22.40 9.86 -16.56
C LEU A 13 -22.31 8.34 -16.75
N ALA A 14 -21.16 7.79 -16.36
CA ALA A 14 -20.95 6.35 -16.31
C ALA A 14 -22.04 5.62 -15.49
N PRO A 15 -22.44 4.39 -15.90
CA PRO A 15 -21.84 3.58 -16.97
C PRO A 15 -22.39 3.87 -18.38
N TYR A 16 -23.17 4.94 -18.57
CA TYR A 16 -23.86 5.23 -19.82
C TYR A 16 -23.30 6.42 -20.61
N SER A 17 -22.07 6.85 -20.28
CA SER A 17 -21.42 8.05 -20.84
C SER A 17 -20.93 7.89 -22.28
N ASP A 18 -20.92 6.67 -22.82
CA ASP A 18 -20.36 6.40 -24.14
C ASP A 18 -21.36 6.83 -25.24
N HIS A 19 -21.12 8.03 -25.78
CA HIS A 19 -21.96 8.62 -26.83
C HIS A 19 -22.05 7.70 -28.07
N GLY A 20 -23.26 7.41 -28.51
CA GLY A 20 -23.52 6.58 -29.70
C GLY A 20 -23.44 5.07 -29.46
N SER A 21 -23.05 4.62 -28.27
CA SER A 21 -23.12 3.21 -27.89
C SER A 21 -24.53 2.82 -27.43
N VAL A 22 -24.92 1.58 -27.71
CA VAL A 22 -26.15 0.97 -27.17
C VAL A 22 -25.77 0.14 -25.97
N HIS A 23 -26.29 0.49 -24.81
CA HIS A 23 -25.98 -0.19 -23.55
C HIS A 23 -26.96 -1.34 -23.32
N THR A 24 -26.48 -2.49 -22.85
CA THR A 24 -27.37 -3.62 -22.57
C THR A 24 -27.63 -3.75 -21.07
N GLU A 25 -28.89 -3.99 -20.70
CA GLU A 25 -29.33 -4.35 -19.35
C GLU A 25 -30.08 -5.67 -19.40
N ILE A 26 -29.82 -6.56 -18.44
CA ILE A 26 -30.45 -7.89 -18.40
C ILE A 26 -31.40 -7.95 -17.20
N ILE A 27 -32.65 -8.32 -17.46
CA ILE A 27 -33.68 -8.47 -16.43
C ILE A 27 -34.31 -9.87 -16.47
N PRO A 28 -34.74 -10.41 -15.33
CA PRO A 28 -35.39 -11.71 -15.31
C PRO A 28 -36.80 -11.64 -15.89
N TYR A 29 -37.26 -12.72 -16.54
CA TYR A 29 -38.64 -12.84 -17.02
C TYR A 29 -39.66 -12.77 -15.87
N SER A 30 -39.26 -13.17 -14.66
CA SER A 30 -40.07 -13.06 -13.44
C SER A 30 -40.17 -11.63 -12.88
N ALA A 31 -39.57 -10.62 -13.52
CA ALA A 31 -39.64 -9.24 -13.06
C ALA A 31 -41.09 -8.76 -12.93
N GLU A 32 -41.47 -8.39 -11.71
CA GLU A 32 -42.78 -7.83 -11.39
C GLU A 32 -42.84 -6.33 -11.69
N ALA A 33 -44.01 -5.71 -11.50
CA ALA A 33 -44.17 -4.27 -11.60
C ALA A 33 -43.29 -3.53 -10.58
N GLY A 34 -42.58 -2.50 -11.01
CA GLY A 34 -41.69 -1.70 -10.17
C GLY A 34 -40.28 -2.26 -10.01
N TYR A 35 -39.96 -3.39 -10.66
CA TYR A 35 -38.62 -3.95 -10.74
C TYR A 35 -37.63 -2.90 -11.25
N PHE A 36 -36.49 -2.78 -10.59
CA PHE A 36 -35.44 -1.83 -10.96
C PHE A 36 -34.63 -2.37 -12.13
N VAL A 37 -34.58 -1.62 -13.23
CA VAL A 37 -33.85 -2.00 -14.43
C VAL A 37 -32.48 -1.31 -14.47
N ALA A 38 -32.49 0.01 -14.42
CA ALA A 38 -31.29 0.84 -14.57
C ALA A 38 -31.52 2.24 -14.00
N LYS A 39 -30.44 3.01 -13.85
CA LYS A 39 -30.51 4.41 -13.43
C LYS A 39 -29.62 5.27 -14.31
N ILE A 40 -30.24 6.24 -14.98
CA ILE A 40 -29.53 7.22 -15.78
C ILE A 40 -29.12 8.36 -14.88
N ARG A 41 -27.85 8.73 -14.96
CA ARG A 41 -27.29 9.86 -14.22
C ARG A 41 -26.76 10.85 -15.24
N ALA A 42 -27.16 12.09 -15.08
CA ALA A 42 -26.64 13.19 -15.87
C ALA A 42 -26.35 14.39 -14.96
N VAL A 43 -25.51 15.28 -15.46
CA VAL A 43 -25.12 16.53 -14.79
C VAL A 43 -25.14 17.65 -15.80
N ASP A 44 -25.44 18.86 -15.33
CA ASP A 44 -25.34 20.08 -16.12
C ASP A 44 -24.40 21.06 -15.40
N ALA A 45 -23.65 21.84 -16.16
CA ALA A 45 -22.69 22.80 -15.62
C ALA A 45 -23.31 24.18 -15.33
N ASP A 46 -24.54 24.41 -15.81
CA ASP A 46 -25.29 25.64 -15.58
C ASP A 46 -25.86 25.72 -14.14
N SER A 47 -26.62 26.78 -13.83
CA SER A 47 -27.15 27.02 -12.49
C SER A 47 -28.67 27.09 -12.45
N GLY A 48 -29.26 26.68 -11.32
CA GLY A 48 -30.70 26.82 -11.08
C GLY A 48 -31.56 26.02 -12.07
N TYR A 49 -32.45 26.70 -12.79
CA TYR A 49 -33.34 26.07 -13.77
C TYR A 49 -32.60 25.57 -15.02
N ASN A 50 -31.51 26.24 -15.41
CA ASN A 50 -30.67 25.83 -16.54
C ASN A 50 -29.99 24.48 -16.28
N ALA A 51 -29.76 24.11 -15.01
CA ALA A 51 -29.26 22.79 -14.64
C ALA A 51 -30.33 21.82 -14.11
N LEU A 52 -31.61 22.18 -14.18
CA LEU A 52 -32.69 21.33 -13.67
C LEU A 52 -33.05 20.25 -14.69
N LEU A 53 -32.54 19.05 -14.45
CA LEU A 53 -32.69 17.93 -15.38
C LEU A 53 -34.02 17.18 -15.23
N SER A 54 -34.62 16.86 -16.39
CA SER A 54 -35.81 16.03 -16.53
C SER A 54 -35.56 14.85 -17.47
N TYR A 55 -36.03 13.67 -17.07
CA TYR A 55 -35.77 12.39 -17.76
C TYR A 55 -37.04 11.83 -18.40
N TYR A 56 -36.94 11.35 -19.65
CA TYR A 56 -38.06 10.82 -20.43
C TYR A 56 -37.67 9.58 -21.23
N ILE A 57 -38.61 8.64 -21.39
CA ILE A 57 -38.43 7.51 -22.32
C ILE A 57 -39.15 7.86 -23.63
N SER A 58 -38.40 7.88 -24.73
CA SER A 58 -38.93 7.91 -26.08
C SER A 58 -39.26 6.48 -26.51
N GLU A 59 -40.39 5.94 -26.05
CA GLU A 59 -40.85 4.60 -26.43
C GLU A 59 -41.40 4.58 -27.86
N PRO A 60 -41.02 3.61 -28.70
CA PRO A 60 -41.73 3.32 -29.94
C PRO A 60 -43.20 2.98 -29.61
N LYS A 61 -44.15 3.53 -30.38
CA LYS A 61 -45.59 3.31 -30.17
C LYS A 61 -45.90 1.81 -29.99
N GLY A 62 -46.37 1.42 -28.81
CA GLY A 62 -46.84 0.07 -28.51
C GLY A 62 -46.22 -0.61 -27.29
N ASN A 63 -45.11 -0.11 -26.74
CA ASN A 63 -44.38 -0.82 -25.68
C ASN A 63 -44.36 -0.06 -24.34
N ASN A 64 -45.50 -0.02 -23.64
CA ASN A 64 -45.65 0.63 -22.31
C ASN A 64 -45.16 -0.24 -21.14
N LEU A 65 -44.01 -0.89 -21.30
CA LEU A 65 -43.51 -1.85 -20.32
C LEU A 65 -42.59 -1.20 -19.29
N PHE A 66 -41.93 -0.09 -19.64
CA PHE A 66 -40.97 0.57 -18.77
C PHE A 66 -41.43 1.99 -18.42
N ARG A 67 -40.97 2.52 -17.30
CA ARG A 67 -41.15 3.91 -16.89
C ARG A 67 -39.83 4.43 -16.39
N ILE A 68 -39.58 5.72 -16.60
CA ILE A 68 -38.48 6.43 -15.97
C ILE A 68 -39.05 7.45 -14.98
N GLY A 69 -38.41 7.58 -13.82
CA GLY A 69 -38.72 8.68 -12.91
C GLY A 69 -38.16 9.99 -13.46
N THR A 70 -39.04 10.96 -13.74
CA THR A 70 -38.69 12.22 -14.40
C THR A 70 -37.64 13.05 -13.66
N SER A 71 -37.51 12.91 -12.34
CA SER A 71 -36.54 13.66 -11.53
C SER A 71 -35.32 12.85 -11.09
N ASN A 72 -35.39 11.51 -11.14
CA ASN A 72 -34.36 10.64 -10.55
C ASN A 72 -33.66 9.72 -11.56
N GLY A 73 -34.13 9.67 -12.81
CA GLY A 73 -33.56 8.87 -13.88
C GLY A 73 -33.69 7.35 -13.68
N GLU A 74 -34.53 6.87 -12.76
CA GLU A 74 -34.68 5.44 -12.48
C GLU A 74 -35.65 4.78 -13.44
N ILE A 75 -35.16 3.80 -14.19
CA ILE A 75 -35.94 2.98 -15.11
C ILE A 75 -36.48 1.77 -14.34
N ARG A 76 -37.79 1.60 -14.37
CA ARG A 76 -38.50 0.50 -13.71
C ARG A 76 -39.55 -0.10 -14.62
N THR A 77 -39.92 -1.35 -14.39
CA THR A 77 -41.05 -1.98 -15.09
C THR A 77 -42.38 -1.36 -14.63
N LYS A 78 -43.31 -1.12 -15.57
CA LYS A 78 -44.70 -0.67 -15.31
C LYS A 78 -45.59 -1.85 -14.93
N ARG A 79 -45.35 -3.02 -15.52
CA ARG A 79 -46.10 -4.28 -15.31
C ARG A 79 -45.17 -5.48 -15.40
N ARG A 80 -45.69 -6.66 -15.06
CA ARG A 80 -45.01 -7.94 -15.29
C ARG A 80 -44.90 -8.22 -16.80
N MET A 81 -43.84 -8.93 -17.18
CA MET A 81 -43.67 -9.51 -18.51
C MET A 81 -44.79 -10.49 -18.86
N SER A 82 -45.18 -10.47 -20.13
CA SER A 82 -46.14 -11.41 -20.72
C SER A 82 -45.50 -12.17 -21.88
N ASP A 83 -46.04 -13.33 -22.23
CA ASP A 83 -45.49 -14.17 -23.31
C ASP A 83 -45.55 -13.51 -24.70
N ASN A 84 -46.35 -12.44 -24.85
CA ASN A 84 -46.47 -11.66 -26.08
C ASN A 84 -45.42 -10.54 -26.18
N ASP A 85 -44.67 -10.27 -25.10
CA ASP A 85 -43.65 -9.23 -25.08
C ASP A 85 -42.39 -9.72 -25.80
N LEU A 86 -41.69 -8.78 -26.44
CA LEU A 86 -40.42 -9.08 -27.11
C LEU A 86 -39.35 -9.47 -26.09
N LYS A 87 -38.38 -10.30 -26.50
CA LYS A 87 -37.25 -10.64 -25.63
C LYS A 87 -36.30 -9.45 -25.39
N THR A 88 -36.21 -8.54 -26.35
CA THR A 88 -35.36 -7.35 -26.28
C THR A 88 -36.20 -6.10 -26.49
N HIS A 89 -36.04 -5.13 -25.60
CA HIS A 89 -36.75 -3.86 -25.61
C HIS A 89 -35.76 -2.70 -25.77
N PRO A 90 -35.64 -2.13 -26.98
CA PRO A 90 -34.83 -0.93 -27.18
C PRO A 90 -35.52 0.28 -26.56
N LEU A 91 -34.82 0.96 -25.67
CA LEU A 91 -35.24 2.18 -25.00
C LEU A 91 -34.32 3.32 -25.40
N VAL A 92 -34.91 4.46 -25.73
CA VAL A 92 -34.18 5.71 -25.96
C VAL A 92 -34.57 6.66 -24.83
N ILE A 93 -33.61 7.02 -23.98
CA ILE A 93 -33.83 7.91 -22.86
C ILE A 93 -33.33 9.30 -23.24
N LEU A 94 -34.19 10.29 -23.08
CA LEU A 94 -33.88 11.70 -23.25
C LEU A 94 -33.72 12.34 -21.88
N VAL A 95 -32.64 13.10 -21.70
CA VAL A 95 -32.42 13.97 -20.55
C VAL A 95 -32.40 15.40 -21.07
N SER A 96 -33.29 16.24 -20.57
CA SER A 96 -33.40 17.65 -20.94
C SER A 96 -33.16 18.51 -19.72
N ASP A 97 -32.48 19.63 -19.89
CA ASP A 97 -32.49 20.71 -18.90
C ASP A 97 -33.86 21.43 -18.88
N ASN A 98 -33.93 22.54 -18.13
CA ASN A 98 -35.10 23.41 -18.13
C ASN A 98 -34.71 24.87 -18.43
N GLY A 99 -33.68 25.05 -19.27
CA GLY A 99 -33.28 26.37 -19.79
C GLY A 99 -34.08 26.79 -21.03
N ASP A 100 -33.80 27.99 -21.54
CA ASP A 100 -34.42 28.55 -22.76
C ASP A 100 -33.34 29.08 -23.73
N PRO A 101 -33.06 28.38 -24.85
CA PRO A 101 -33.68 27.14 -25.30
C PRO A 101 -33.21 25.94 -24.46
N SER A 102 -34.07 24.93 -24.31
CA SER A 102 -33.68 23.72 -23.58
C SER A 102 -32.72 22.85 -24.39
N LEU A 103 -31.63 22.42 -23.75
CA LEU A 103 -30.65 21.50 -24.29
C LEU A 103 -30.90 20.10 -23.74
N SER A 104 -30.44 19.09 -24.49
CA SER A 104 -30.71 17.69 -24.14
C SER A 104 -29.61 16.73 -24.58
N ALA A 105 -29.56 15.59 -23.91
CA ALA A 105 -28.73 14.45 -24.24
C ALA A 105 -29.56 13.16 -24.31
N THR A 106 -29.11 12.21 -25.12
CA THR A 106 -29.82 10.96 -25.37
C THR A 106 -28.92 9.76 -25.08
N VAL A 107 -29.49 8.70 -24.51
CA VAL A 107 -28.86 7.39 -24.34
C VAL A 107 -29.76 6.28 -24.87
N SER A 108 -29.15 5.33 -25.58
CA SER A 108 -29.81 4.12 -26.07
C SER A 108 -29.49 2.92 -25.18
N ILE A 109 -30.52 2.20 -24.77
CA ILE A 109 -30.42 1.04 -23.87
C ILE A 109 -31.28 -0.11 -24.39
N ASP A 110 -30.68 -1.27 -24.58
CA ASP A 110 -31.38 -2.51 -24.87
C ASP A 110 -31.62 -3.30 -23.60
N VAL A 111 -32.90 -3.43 -23.21
CA VAL A 111 -33.30 -4.27 -22.08
C VAL A 111 -33.60 -5.67 -22.58
N VAL A 112 -32.80 -6.64 -22.17
CA VAL A 112 -32.89 -8.05 -22.58
C VAL A 112 -33.50 -8.88 -21.45
N VAL A 113 -34.53 -9.64 -21.78
CA VAL A 113 -35.22 -10.53 -20.84
C VAL A 113 -34.54 -11.91 -20.83
N SER A 114 -34.15 -12.36 -19.64
CA SER A 114 -33.53 -13.66 -19.40
C SER A 114 -34.46 -14.59 -18.62
N GLU A 115 -34.54 -15.85 -19.04
CA GLU A 115 -35.40 -16.88 -18.42
C GLU A 115 -34.78 -17.50 -17.16
N ASN A 116 -33.48 -17.28 -16.91
CA ASN A 116 -32.78 -18.00 -15.85
C ASN A 116 -33.09 -17.40 -14.46
N THR A 117 -33.78 -18.17 -13.62
CA THR A 117 -34.11 -17.87 -12.20
C THR A 117 -32.92 -18.01 -11.23
N GLY A 118 -31.69 -18.01 -11.73
CA GLY A 118 -30.48 -18.15 -10.92
C GLY A 118 -29.78 -16.80 -10.71
N ASP A 119 -29.87 -16.27 -9.50
CA ASP A 119 -28.96 -15.28 -8.91
C ASP A 119 -28.52 -14.11 -9.80
N ILE A 120 -29.46 -13.31 -10.31
CA ILE A 120 -29.14 -11.91 -10.61
C ILE A 120 -29.21 -11.16 -9.29
N LYS A 121 -28.23 -11.40 -8.40
CA LYS A 121 -27.78 -10.32 -7.50
C LYS A 121 -27.58 -9.13 -8.43
N THR A 122 -28.16 -8.00 -8.07
CA THR A 122 -27.79 -6.69 -8.59
C THR A 122 -26.27 -6.63 -8.73
N GLN A 123 -25.78 -7.02 -9.90
CA GLN A 123 -24.47 -6.64 -10.34
C GLN A 123 -24.69 -5.16 -10.56
N PHE A 124 -24.35 -4.37 -9.54
CA PHE A 124 -23.67 -3.12 -9.80
C PHE A 124 -22.76 -3.44 -10.96
N LYS A 125 -23.14 -3.00 -12.17
CA LYS A 125 -22.26 -2.99 -13.32
C LYS A 125 -20.99 -2.41 -12.73
N SER A 126 -19.98 -3.26 -12.53
CA SER A 126 -18.64 -2.77 -12.39
C SER A 126 -18.49 -2.04 -13.70
N VAL A 127 -18.61 -0.70 -13.64
CA VAL A 127 -17.96 0.19 -14.58
C VAL A 127 -16.65 -0.52 -14.90
N PRO A 128 -16.28 -0.71 -16.18
CA PRO A 128 -14.93 -1.12 -16.47
C PRO A 128 -14.05 -0.03 -15.86
N ILE A 129 -13.66 -0.25 -14.61
CA ILE A 129 -12.57 0.46 -13.98
C ILE A 129 -11.47 0.13 -14.95
N LYS A 130 -10.82 1.18 -15.43
CA LYS A 130 -9.58 1.07 -16.19
C LYS A 130 -8.58 0.37 -15.25
N GLU A 131 -8.70 -0.96 -15.15
CA GLU A 131 -8.02 -1.83 -14.19
C GLU A 131 -6.51 -1.81 -14.43
N ASP A 132 -6.10 -1.38 -15.62
CA ASP A 132 -4.69 -1.23 -16.00
C ASP A 132 -3.98 -0.17 -15.13
N SER A 133 -4.64 0.93 -14.76
CA SER A 133 -3.96 2.00 -14.02
C SER A 133 -3.95 1.78 -12.50
N TYR A 134 -4.94 1.07 -11.96
CA TYR A 134 -5.04 0.77 -10.53
C TYR A 134 -4.22 -0.46 -10.14
N SER A 135 -4.13 -1.46 -11.02
CA SER A 135 -3.30 -2.65 -10.79
C SER A 135 -1.81 -2.29 -10.76
N ASP A 136 -1.34 -1.47 -11.70
CA ASP A 136 0.05 -1.00 -11.73
C ASP A 136 0.41 -0.22 -10.47
N LEU A 137 -0.42 0.73 -10.04
CA LEU A 137 -0.14 1.54 -8.85
C LEU A 137 -0.12 0.69 -7.56
N ASN A 138 -1.03 -0.29 -7.45
CA ASN A 138 -1.03 -1.24 -6.35
C ASN A 138 0.22 -2.14 -6.37
N MET A 139 0.69 -2.54 -7.55
CA MET A 139 1.92 -3.32 -7.71
C MET A 139 3.16 -2.50 -7.34
N TYR A 140 3.27 -1.24 -7.77
CA TYR A 140 4.35 -0.34 -7.36
C TYR A 140 4.34 -0.07 -5.86
N LEU A 141 3.16 0.12 -5.26
CA LEU A 141 3.01 0.29 -3.82
C LEU A 141 3.50 -0.94 -3.05
N LEU A 142 3.14 -2.14 -3.50
CA LEU A 142 3.59 -3.39 -2.88
C LEU A 142 5.12 -3.54 -2.95
N ILE A 143 5.71 -3.28 -4.13
CA ILE A 143 7.17 -3.31 -4.31
C ILE A 143 7.87 -2.30 -3.40
N ALA A 144 7.32 -1.09 -3.27
CA ALA A 144 7.86 -0.05 -2.39
C ALA A 144 7.85 -0.50 -0.93
N ILE A 145 6.75 -1.05 -0.43
CA ILE A 145 6.64 -1.52 0.96
C ILE A 145 7.63 -2.65 1.26
N VAL A 146 7.74 -3.64 0.36
CA VAL A 146 8.66 -4.77 0.51
C VAL A 146 10.10 -4.29 0.53
N SER A 147 10.48 -3.38 -0.39
CA SER A 147 11.85 -2.87 -0.46
C SER A 147 12.26 -2.08 0.79
N VAL A 148 11.40 -1.20 1.28
CA VAL A 148 11.65 -0.42 2.51
C VAL A 148 11.78 -1.36 3.72
N SER A 149 10.93 -2.38 3.81
CA SER A 149 10.98 -3.37 4.90
C SER A 149 12.29 -4.16 4.88
N VAL A 150 12.75 -4.60 3.71
CA VAL A 150 14.02 -5.32 3.56
C VAL A 150 15.21 -4.44 3.94
N ILE A 151 15.25 -3.19 3.47
CA ILE A 151 16.32 -2.25 3.81
C ILE A 151 16.35 -1.99 5.32
N PHE A 152 15.17 -1.79 5.94
CA PHE A 152 15.06 -1.60 7.39
C PHE A 152 15.57 -2.81 8.17
N LEU A 153 15.18 -4.02 7.76
CA LEU A 153 15.64 -5.26 8.40
C LEU A 153 17.15 -5.44 8.25
N LEU A 154 17.72 -5.22 7.06
CA LEU A 154 19.17 -5.30 6.84
C LEU A 154 19.93 -4.26 7.68
N SER A 155 19.40 -3.04 7.78
CA SER A 155 19.96 -2.00 8.64
C SER A 155 19.92 -2.40 10.12
N LEU A 156 18.80 -2.95 10.58
CA LEU A 156 18.64 -3.43 11.95
C LEU A 156 19.60 -4.58 12.27
N PHE A 157 19.71 -5.58 11.39
CA PHE A 157 20.66 -6.68 11.55
C PHE A 157 22.12 -6.18 11.55
N SER A 158 22.46 -5.25 10.67
CA SER A 158 23.79 -4.65 10.63
C SER A 158 24.10 -3.87 11.92
N LEU A 159 23.13 -3.11 12.45
CA LEU A 159 23.29 -2.38 13.70
C LEU A 159 23.46 -3.33 14.89
N ILE A 160 22.68 -4.42 14.94
CA ILE A 160 22.81 -5.46 15.97
C ILE A 160 24.20 -6.10 15.87
N ALA A 161 24.63 -6.51 14.67
CA ALA A 161 25.93 -7.12 14.44
C ALA A 161 27.10 -6.19 14.83
N VAL A 162 27.05 -4.90 14.45
CA VAL A 162 28.05 -3.92 14.87
C VAL A 162 28.03 -3.73 16.39
N LYS A 163 26.85 -3.72 17.01
CA LYS A 163 26.73 -3.58 18.47
C LYS A 163 27.27 -4.81 19.21
N THR A 164 27.05 -6.02 18.72
CA THR A 164 27.67 -7.24 19.28
C THR A 164 29.17 -7.30 19.00
N CYS A 165 29.65 -6.98 17.80
CA CYS A 165 31.09 -6.93 17.52
C CYS A 165 31.82 -5.86 18.36
N ARG A 166 31.19 -4.70 18.59
CA ARG A 166 31.72 -3.67 19.51
C ARG A 166 31.66 -4.10 20.97
N ALA A 167 30.65 -4.87 21.36
CA ALA A 167 30.55 -5.45 22.70
C ALA A 167 31.61 -6.54 22.92
N ASP A 168 31.87 -7.40 21.93
CA ASP A 168 32.96 -8.38 21.95
C ASP A 168 34.33 -7.70 22.01
N GLY A 169 34.52 -6.58 21.29
CA GLY A 169 35.71 -5.74 21.43
C GLY A 169 35.89 -5.09 22.81
N SER A 170 34.81 -4.96 23.59
CA SER A 170 34.85 -4.50 24.99
C SER A 170 35.05 -5.65 25.99
N PHE A 171 34.67 -6.89 25.64
CA PHE A 171 34.79 -8.05 26.52
C PHE A 171 36.07 -8.88 26.30
N SER A 172 36.78 -8.71 25.17
CA SER A 172 38.01 -9.48 24.90
C SER A 172 39.23 -9.05 25.73
N LYS A 173 39.12 -8.04 26.61
CA LYS A 173 40.24 -7.50 27.40
C LYS A 173 40.38 -8.07 28.82
N TYR A 174 39.49 -8.97 29.23
CA TYR A 174 39.59 -9.63 30.54
C TYR A 174 39.72 -11.14 30.37
N SER A 175 40.92 -11.61 30.00
CA SER A 175 41.30 -13.00 30.28
C SER A 175 41.40 -13.17 31.80
N ALA A 176 40.86 -14.28 32.32
CA ALA A 176 40.99 -14.61 33.74
C ALA A 176 42.48 -14.74 34.12
N PRO A 177 42.92 -14.22 35.29
CA PRO A 177 44.30 -14.32 35.72
C PRO A 177 44.68 -15.80 35.90
N VAL A 178 45.82 -16.20 35.32
CA VAL A 178 46.38 -17.55 35.48
C VAL A 178 47.41 -17.52 36.58
N ILE A 179 47.32 -18.54 37.41
CA ILE A 179 47.98 -18.62 38.69
C ILE A 179 48.67 -20.01 38.61
N THR A 180 50.01 -20.01 38.42
CA THR A 180 50.81 -21.24 38.26
C THR A 180 51.71 -21.48 39.48
N THR A 181 51.66 -22.69 40.03
CA THR A 181 52.51 -23.14 41.13
C THR A 181 53.70 -23.93 40.60
N HIS A 182 54.90 -23.57 41.04
CA HIS A 182 56.14 -24.28 40.72
C HIS A 182 56.38 -25.40 41.75
N PRO A 183 57.06 -26.48 41.37
CA PRO A 183 57.31 -27.63 42.25
C PRO A 183 58.18 -27.33 43.48
N ASP A 184 58.80 -26.14 43.52
CA ASP A 184 59.55 -25.60 44.66
C ASP A 184 58.66 -24.85 45.68
N GLY A 185 57.35 -24.79 45.44
CA GLY A 185 56.38 -24.12 46.32
C GLY A 185 56.21 -22.63 46.04
N SER A 186 56.86 -22.08 45.00
CA SER A 186 56.69 -20.69 44.61
C SER A 186 55.48 -20.49 43.67
N TRP A 187 54.87 -19.30 43.72
CA TRP A 187 53.74 -18.92 42.87
C TRP A 187 54.13 -17.76 41.95
N SER A 188 53.86 -17.87 40.64
CA SER A 188 53.93 -16.73 39.70
C SER A 188 52.55 -16.31 39.19
N HIS A 189 52.31 -14.99 39.16
CA HIS A 189 51.07 -14.36 38.72
C HIS A 189 51.29 -13.57 37.42
N SER A 190 50.61 -13.94 36.33
CA SER A 190 50.66 -13.20 35.07
C SER A 190 49.29 -12.59 34.72
N LYS A 191 49.29 -11.32 34.30
CA LYS A 191 48.06 -10.59 33.91
C LYS A 191 47.71 -10.70 32.41
N SER A 192 48.37 -11.56 31.66
CA SER A 192 48.16 -11.66 30.22
C SER A 192 48.51 -13.07 29.74
N THR A 193 47.55 -13.75 29.10
CA THR A 193 47.86 -14.94 28.31
C THR A 193 48.37 -14.43 26.96
N GLN A 194 49.67 -14.15 26.86
CA GLN A 194 50.29 -14.10 25.53
C GLN A 194 50.45 -15.55 25.09
N GLN A 195 49.56 -15.96 24.19
CA GLN A 195 49.60 -17.26 23.53
C GLN A 195 50.87 -17.33 22.69
N TYR A 196 51.86 -18.10 23.16
CA TYR A 196 53.01 -18.49 22.35
C TYR A 196 52.58 -19.68 21.50
N ASP A 197 52.45 -19.50 20.18
CA ASP A 197 52.34 -20.64 19.27
C ASP A 197 53.73 -21.30 19.19
N VAL A 198 53.87 -22.46 19.82
CA VAL A 198 55.10 -23.27 19.79
C VAL A 198 55.02 -24.21 18.59
N CYS A 199 55.66 -23.84 17.48
CA CYS A 199 55.83 -24.76 16.35
C CYS A 199 56.95 -25.75 16.66
N PHE A 200 56.61 -27.03 16.83
CA PHE A 200 57.59 -28.12 16.87
C PHE A 200 57.99 -28.49 15.44
N SER A 201 59.23 -28.16 15.06
CA SER A 201 59.86 -28.72 13.87
C SER A 201 60.58 -30.01 14.28
N SER A 202 59.91 -31.14 14.16
CA SER A 202 60.53 -32.46 14.30
C SER A 202 61.31 -32.76 13.03
N ASP A 203 62.59 -32.41 13.01
CA ASP A 203 63.67 -33.20 12.39
C ASP A 203 64.97 -32.38 12.34
N THR A 204 65.79 -32.52 13.38
CA THR A 204 67.23 -32.78 13.35
C THR A 204 67.79 -32.67 14.78
N LEU A 205 68.72 -33.56 15.10
CA LEU A 205 69.23 -33.90 16.43
C LEU A 205 70.05 -32.78 17.12
N LYS A 206 69.48 -31.59 17.35
CA LYS A 206 69.98 -30.59 18.32
C LYS A 206 68.95 -29.49 18.55
N SER A 207 68.40 -29.40 19.76
CA SER A 207 67.44 -28.37 20.14
C SER A 207 68.15 -27.09 20.61
N ASP A 208 68.42 -26.16 19.69
CA ASP A 208 68.73 -24.77 20.06
C ASP A 208 67.46 -23.93 19.87
N VAL A 209 66.91 -23.43 20.99
CA VAL A 209 65.78 -22.50 20.99
C VAL A 209 66.31 -21.11 20.63
N VAL A 210 65.94 -20.61 19.45
CA VAL A 210 66.25 -19.24 19.03
C VAL A 210 65.01 -18.38 19.20
N VAL A 211 65.06 -17.42 20.13
CA VAL A 211 64.00 -16.41 20.32
C VAL A 211 64.37 -15.17 19.50
N PHE A 212 63.57 -14.85 18.48
CA PHE A 212 63.69 -13.59 17.76
C PHE A 212 62.75 -12.55 18.38
N PRO A 213 63.25 -11.39 18.87
CA PRO A 213 62.38 -10.29 19.23
C PRO A 213 61.89 -9.57 17.97
N ALA A 214 60.58 -9.29 17.91
CA ALA A 214 60.02 -8.40 16.89
C ALA A 214 60.42 -6.93 17.16
N SER A 215 60.60 -6.19 16.07
CA SER A 215 61.18 -4.84 16.03
C SER A 215 60.18 -3.73 16.41
N PHE A 216 60.51 -2.94 17.46
CA PHE A 216 60.04 -1.57 17.84
C PHE A 216 58.58 -1.33 18.27
N PRO A 217 58.29 -0.27 19.07
CA PRO A 217 58.82 0.11 20.39
C PRO A 217 57.69 0.21 21.46
N PRO A 218 57.97 0.41 22.77
CA PRO A 218 56.91 0.71 23.74
C PRO A 218 56.67 2.23 23.83
N ALA A 219 55.41 2.65 23.72
CA ALA A 219 54.96 3.91 24.31
C ALA A 219 54.38 3.59 25.70
N ASP A 220 54.96 4.28 26.69
CA ASP A 220 54.40 4.57 28.00
C ASP A 220 54.17 3.39 28.94
N ALA A 221 55.28 2.85 29.44
CA ALA A 221 55.28 2.20 30.75
C ALA A 221 55.18 3.28 31.84
N ASP A 222 53.95 3.70 32.17
CA ASP A 222 53.69 4.46 33.38
C ASP A 222 54.01 3.58 34.60
N LEU A 223 55.18 3.81 35.18
CA LEU A 223 55.59 3.30 36.47
C LEU A 223 54.74 3.97 37.56
N ILE A 224 53.64 3.33 37.97
CA ILE A 224 52.89 3.78 39.13
C ILE A 224 53.54 3.22 40.40
N SER A 225 54.36 4.09 41.00
CA SER A 225 54.80 4.01 42.40
C SER A 225 53.58 3.97 43.33
N ILE A 226 53.46 2.92 44.13
CA ILE A 226 52.46 2.82 45.18
C ILE A 226 53.09 3.41 46.44
N ASN A 227 52.73 4.65 46.77
CA ASN A 227 52.79 5.13 48.14
C ASN A 227 51.44 5.73 48.52
N GLY A 228 50.90 5.20 49.61
CA GLY A 228 49.54 5.41 50.07
C GLY A 228 49.25 6.79 50.62
N GLY A 229 47.95 7.06 50.75
CA GLY A 229 47.42 8.27 51.37
C GLY A 229 45.94 8.39 51.02
N GLU A 230 45.11 8.07 52.00
CA GLU A 230 43.65 8.11 51.97
C GLU A 230 43.05 9.49 51.64
N THR A 231 41.76 9.47 51.30
CA THR A 231 40.68 10.44 51.64
C THR A 231 39.97 11.23 50.53
N PHE A 232 38.65 10.99 50.53
CA PHE A 232 37.52 11.95 50.43
C PHE A 232 37.14 12.63 49.10
N ASN A 233 35.94 12.23 48.65
CA ASN A 233 34.77 13.03 48.30
C ASN A 233 34.79 14.10 47.17
N GLN A 234 33.69 14.04 46.41
CA GLN A 234 32.79 15.17 46.07
C GLN A 234 32.70 15.56 44.57
N THR A 235 31.60 15.10 43.97
CA THR A 235 30.57 15.85 43.23
C THR A 235 30.93 17.10 42.37
N GLN A 236 30.40 17.04 41.14
CA GLN A 236 29.61 18.08 40.43
C GLN A 236 30.27 19.19 39.57
N THR A 237 29.73 19.28 38.35
CA THR A 237 29.36 20.47 37.52
C THR A 237 30.41 21.33 36.79
N LEU A 238 30.27 21.32 35.44
CA LEU A 238 30.20 22.46 34.50
C LEU A 238 30.65 23.85 34.99
N LYS A 239 31.57 24.48 34.24
CA LYS A 239 31.29 25.73 33.50
C LYS A 239 32.36 26.09 32.46
N GLU A 240 31.82 26.62 31.38
CA GLU A 240 32.34 27.38 30.24
C GLU A 240 33.39 28.47 30.57
N LYS A 241 34.44 28.56 29.75
CA LYS A 241 34.77 29.75 28.94
C LYS A 241 35.73 29.39 27.81
#